data_AF-A0A3B8M409-F1
#
_entry.id   AF-A0A3B8M409-F1
#
_cell.length_a   1.000
_cell.length_b   1.000
_cell.length_c   1.000
_cell.angle_alpha   90.00
_cell.angle_beta   90.00
_cell.angle_gamma   90.00
#
_symmetry.space_group_name_H-M   'P 1'
#
loop_
_entity.id
_entity.type
_entity.pdbx_description
1 polymer ?
#
loop_
_entity_poly.entity_id
_entity_poly.type
_entity_poly.pdbx_seq_one_letter_code
_entity_poly.pdbx_strand_id
1 'polypeptide(L)'
;MRLLLDLREITDPEKRRRLAAEADENGIWGVVVTGPRGGESVEASVIATATTNITIAVDVDIDGVHSTTVAEEISVLDQISRRRTMVIFRGNPSAAKPIQELLSGKDVDGVILSPPPAQAAIPVHESSEISTVNLPSDLGEAASVIDQHRDAGDRFLIVASHQPVKEIARHFLGRAVSADFPQMVADMADQIDPINQ
;
A
#
# COMPACT_ATOMS: atom_id res chain seq x y z
N MET A 1 0.12 -3.65 -13.74
CA MET A 1 -0.46 -3.15 -12.48
C MET A 1 0.33 -3.65 -11.28
N ARG A 2 0.37 -2.91 -10.17
CA ARG A 2 0.97 -3.35 -8.88
C ARG A 2 -0.14 -3.59 -7.86
N LEU A 3 -0.07 -4.69 -7.12
CA LEU A 3 -1.05 -5.03 -6.09
C LEU A 3 -0.61 -4.52 -4.72
N LEU A 4 -1.55 -3.92 -4.00
CA LEU A 4 -1.40 -3.56 -2.59
C LEU A 4 -2.39 -4.34 -1.75
N LEU A 5 -1.93 -4.98 -0.67
CA LEU A 5 -2.81 -5.65 0.27
C LEU A 5 -3.48 -4.61 1.19
N ASP A 6 -4.80 -4.60 1.26
CA ASP A 6 -5.56 -3.71 2.14
C ASP A 6 -5.53 -4.22 3.59
N LEU A 7 -4.93 -3.44 4.48
CA LEU A 7 -4.87 -3.76 5.90
C LEU A 7 -5.61 -2.72 6.76
N ARG A 8 -6.35 -1.79 6.15
CA ARG A 8 -7.02 -0.69 6.86
C ARG A 8 -8.08 -1.17 7.85
N GLU A 9 -8.79 -2.24 7.50
CA GLU A 9 -9.82 -2.85 8.34
C GLU A 9 -9.27 -3.85 9.37
N ILE A 10 -7.95 -4.09 9.41
CA ILE A 10 -7.32 -4.99 10.38
C ILE A 10 -7.04 -4.23 11.67
N THR A 11 -7.94 -4.38 12.64
CA THR A 11 -7.89 -3.66 13.93
C THR A 11 -6.87 -4.22 14.93
N ASP A 12 -6.50 -5.50 14.81
CA ASP A 12 -5.47 -6.12 15.64
C ASP A 12 -4.06 -5.76 15.10
N PRO A 13 -3.26 -4.98 15.84
CA PRO A 13 -1.93 -4.54 15.39
C PRO A 13 -0.98 -5.70 15.12
N GLU A 14 -1.03 -6.77 15.92
CA GLU A 14 -0.15 -7.93 15.76
C GLU A 14 -0.52 -8.72 14.52
N LYS A 15 -1.82 -8.90 14.26
CA LYS A 15 -2.31 -9.52 13.02
C LYS A 15 -1.93 -8.68 11.80
N ARG A 16 -2.11 -7.35 11.86
CA ARG A 16 -1.75 -6.43 10.78
C ARG A 16 -0.25 -6.50 10.46
N ARG A 17 0.59 -6.47 11.50
CA ARG A 17 2.05 -6.62 11.36
C ARG A 17 2.42 -7.96 10.72
N ARG A 18 1.82 -9.06 11.17
CA ARG A 18 2.07 -10.39 10.61
C ARG A 18 1.70 -10.46 9.13
N LEU A 19 0.51 -9.97 8.76
CA LEU A 19 0.08 -9.94 7.35
C LEU A 19 1.00 -9.09 6.47
N ALA A 20 1.50 -7.97 6.99
CA ALA A 20 2.47 -7.15 6.25
C ALA A 20 3.83 -7.85 6.08
N ALA A 21 4.30 -8.58 7.09
CA ALA A 21 5.50 -9.40 6.97
C ALA A 21 5.32 -10.55 5.97
N GLU A 22 4.19 -11.25 6.02
CA GLU A 22 3.84 -12.28 5.03
C GLU A 22 3.79 -11.68 3.60
N ALA A 23 3.24 -10.47 3.45
CA ALA A 23 3.19 -9.78 2.16
C ALA A 23 4.60 -9.42 1.64
N ASP A 24 5.49 -8.97 2.53
CA ASP A 24 6.90 -8.68 2.22
C ASP A 24 7.66 -9.95 1.80
N GLU A 25 7.49 -11.05 2.53
CA GLU A 25 8.12 -12.35 2.24
C GLU A 25 7.63 -12.97 0.94
N ASN A 26 6.36 -12.78 0.59
CA ASN A 26 5.74 -13.32 -0.62
C ASN A 26 5.80 -12.37 -1.82
N GLY A 27 6.48 -11.22 -1.70
CA GLY A 27 6.74 -10.31 -2.81
C GLY A 27 5.53 -9.49 -3.29
N ILE A 28 4.52 -9.30 -2.44
CA ILE A 28 3.46 -8.32 -2.69
C ILE A 28 4.11 -6.94 -2.80
N TRP A 29 3.66 -6.10 -3.74
CA TRP A 29 4.33 -4.83 -4.00
C TRP A 29 4.16 -3.81 -2.87
N GLY A 30 2.98 -3.76 -2.27
CA GLY A 30 2.68 -2.83 -1.19
C GLY A 30 1.62 -3.33 -0.21
N VAL A 31 1.52 -2.65 0.93
CA VAL A 31 0.39 -2.75 1.85
C VAL A 31 -0.22 -1.37 2.03
N VAL A 32 -1.53 -1.30 2.24
CA VAL A 32 -2.23 -0.09 2.64
C VAL A 32 -2.59 -0.16 4.11
N VAL A 33 -2.17 0.84 4.87
CA VAL A 33 -2.44 0.93 6.30
C VAL A 33 -3.02 2.29 6.65
N THR A 34 -3.84 2.30 7.69
CA THR A 34 -4.34 3.52 8.32
C THR A 34 -4.34 3.33 9.83
N GLY A 35 -4.71 4.38 10.56
CA GLY A 35 -4.81 4.37 12.00
C GLY A 35 -5.94 5.29 12.48
N PRO A 36 -6.08 5.46 13.80
CA PRO A 36 -6.87 6.55 14.34
C PRO A 36 -6.39 7.89 13.75
N ARG A 37 -7.30 8.84 13.57
CA ARG A 37 -6.97 10.15 13.01
C ARG A 37 -5.84 10.84 13.79
N GLY A 38 -4.77 11.21 13.09
CA GLY A 38 -3.53 11.75 13.66
C GLY A 38 -2.54 10.68 14.16
N GLY A 39 -2.81 9.40 13.91
CA GLY A 39 -1.97 8.25 14.30
C GLY A 39 -1.57 7.36 13.13
N GLU A 40 -1.95 7.72 11.90
CA GLU A 40 -1.73 6.90 10.70
C GLU A 40 -0.25 6.65 10.42
N SER A 41 0.59 7.68 10.56
CA SER A 41 2.05 7.60 10.39
C SER A 41 2.72 6.73 11.45
N VAL A 42 2.17 6.70 12.67
CA VAL A 42 2.67 5.85 13.76
C VAL A 42 2.41 4.38 13.43
N GLU A 43 1.20 4.05 12.99
CA GLU A 43 0.85 2.67 12.60
C GLU A 43 1.67 2.20 11.41
N ALA A 44 1.88 3.07 10.42
CA ALA A 44 2.76 2.78 9.30
C ALA A 44 4.21 2.56 9.72
N SER A 45 4.70 3.28 10.75
CA SER A 45 6.06 3.11 11.27
C SER A 45 6.26 1.73 11.90
N VAL A 46 5.25 1.19 12.59
CA VAL A 46 5.30 -0.19 13.10
C VAL A 46 5.51 -1.18 11.95
N ILE A 47 4.78 -1.02 10.86
CA ILE A 47 4.94 -1.87 9.66
C ILE A 47 6.30 -1.66 8.99
N ALA A 48 6.78 -0.42 8.92
CA ALA A 48 8.09 -0.09 8.39
C ALA A 48 9.22 -0.82 9.11
N THR A 49 9.12 -0.96 10.43
CA THR A 49 10.12 -1.69 11.23
C THR A 49 10.01 -3.21 11.15
N ALA A 50 8.85 -3.73 10.76
CA ALA A 50 8.59 -5.17 10.64
C ALA A 50 8.83 -5.73 9.23
N THR A 51 9.11 -4.87 8.25
CA THR A 51 9.24 -5.23 6.84
C THR A 51 10.50 -4.59 6.23
N THR A 52 11.00 -5.18 5.16
CA THR A 52 12.27 -4.78 4.53
C THR A 52 12.10 -4.23 3.13
N ASN A 53 11.21 -4.79 2.31
CA ASN A 53 11.15 -4.48 0.87
C ASN A 53 9.81 -3.89 0.42
N ILE A 54 8.72 -4.23 1.08
CA ILE A 54 7.37 -3.82 0.67
C ILE A 54 7.14 -2.31 0.77
N THR A 55 6.40 -1.76 -0.19
CA THR A 55 5.92 -0.37 -0.17
C THR A 55 4.85 -0.20 0.90
N ILE A 56 4.91 0.86 1.67
CA ILE A 56 3.95 1.17 2.74
C ILE A 56 3.13 2.36 2.29
N ALA A 57 1.93 2.08 1.80
CA ALA A 57 0.95 3.09 1.47
C ALA A 57 0.19 3.50 2.73
N VAL A 58 0.36 4.74 3.16
CA VAL A 58 -0.36 5.26 4.32
C VAL A 58 -1.58 6.02 3.83
N ASP A 59 -2.75 5.55 4.24
CA ASP A 59 -4.03 6.21 4.02
C ASP A 59 -4.26 7.21 5.16
N VAL A 60 -4.12 8.50 4.84
CA VAL A 60 -4.11 9.64 5.79
C VAL A 60 -5.35 10.51 5.58
N ASP A 61 -6.09 10.77 6.66
CA ASP A 61 -7.14 11.79 6.67
C ASP A 61 -6.51 13.18 6.86
N ILE A 62 -6.59 14.02 5.83
CA ILE A 62 -6.01 15.38 5.84
C ILE A 62 -7.02 16.46 6.24
N ASP A 63 -8.28 16.11 6.50
CA ASP A 63 -9.27 17.11 6.87
C ASP A 63 -8.94 17.72 8.23
N GLY A 64 -8.95 19.06 8.32
CA GLY A 64 -8.76 19.78 9.57
C GLY A 64 -7.39 19.59 10.26
N VAL A 65 -6.39 19.05 9.56
CA VAL A 65 -5.01 18.90 10.07
C VAL A 65 -4.09 19.92 9.40
N HIS A 66 -3.08 20.40 10.13
CA HIS A 66 -2.11 21.34 9.59
C HIS A 66 -1.17 20.64 8.60
N SER A 67 -1.05 21.18 7.37
CA SER A 67 -0.29 20.55 6.29
C SER A 67 1.17 20.25 6.65
N THR A 68 1.83 21.16 7.38
CA THR A 68 3.21 20.95 7.84
C THR A 68 3.35 19.73 8.74
N THR A 69 2.43 19.55 9.70
CA THR A 69 2.49 18.43 10.65
C THR A 69 2.37 17.10 9.91
N VAL A 70 1.41 16.99 9.00
CA VAL A 70 1.24 15.78 8.17
C VAL A 70 2.49 15.51 7.34
N ALA A 71 3.06 16.55 6.72
CA ALA A 71 4.26 16.41 5.90
C ALA A 71 5.50 15.98 6.73
N GLU A 72 5.67 16.52 7.93
CA GLU A 72 6.76 16.16 8.85
C GLU A 72 6.66 14.70 9.30
N GLU A 73 5.47 14.26 9.72
CA GLU A 73 5.24 12.87 10.13
C GLU A 73 5.52 11.88 9.01
N ILE A 74 5.03 12.17 7.80
CA ILE A 74 5.28 11.34 6.61
C ILE A 74 6.77 11.34 6.24
N SER A 75 7.45 12.48 6.37
CA SER A 75 8.89 12.58 6.12
C SER A 75 9.69 11.71 7.09
N VAL A 76 9.37 11.74 8.38
CA VAL A 76 9.96 10.87 9.39
C VAL A 76 9.67 9.40 9.08
N LEU A 77 8.43 9.07 8.72
CA LEU A 77 8.08 7.72 8.29
C LEU A 77 8.92 7.26 7.09
N ASP A 78 9.15 8.11 6.10
CA ASP A 78 9.96 7.77 4.92
C ASP A 78 11.43 7.52 5.25
N GLN A 79 11.97 8.20 6.26
CA GLN A 79 13.28 7.90 6.82
C GLN A 79 13.30 6.53 7.51
N ILE A 80 12.30 6.24 8.34
CA ILE A 80 12.16 4.95 9.03
C ILE A 80 12.00 3.81 8.03
N SER A 81 11.15 4.00 7.02
CA SER A 81 10.86 3.03 5.96
C SER A 81 12.00 2.89 4.95
N ARG A 82 12.98 3.80 4.96
CA ARG A 82 14.11 3.81 4.03
C ARG A 82 13.64 3.87 2.57
N ARG A 83 12.83 4.89 2.24
CA ARG A 83 12.32 5.17 0.89
C ARG A 83 11.22 4.23 0.40
N ARG A 84 10.43 3.66 1.31
CA ARG A 84 9.33 2.75 0.97
C ARG A 84 7.96 3.36 1.20
N THR A 85 7.87 4.65 1.52
CA THR A 85 6.60 5.30 1.81
C THR A 85 5.89 5.73 0.52
N MET A 86 4.59 5.47 0.46
CA MET A 86 3.63 6.07 -0.46
C MET A 86 2.48 6.63 0.37
N VAL A 87 1.80 7.67 -0.11
CA VAL A 87 0.71 8.32 0.62
C VAL A 87 -0.56 8.29 -0.21
N ILE A 88 -1.68 7.99 0.45
CA ILE A 88 -3.03 8.09 -0.09
C ILE A 88 -3.77 9.10 0.78
N PHE A 89 -4.21 10.22 0.20
CA PHE A 89 -4.98 11.23 0.93
C PHE A 89 -6.48 10.98 0.84
N ARG A 90 -7.14 11.01 2.00
CA ARG A 90 -8.59 11.13 2.15
C ARG A 90 -8.94 12.50 2.71
N GLY A 91 -10.05 13.07 2.25
CA GLY A 91 -10.51 14.39 2.66
C GLY A 91 -10.44 15.41 1.50
N ASN A 92 -10.36 16.69 1.85
CA ASN A 92 -10.41 17.79 0.90
C ASN A 92 -9.13 17.88 0.04
N PRO A 93 -9.21 17.72 -1.30
CA PRO A 93 -8.06 17.80 -2.20
C PRO A 93 -7.30 19.13 -2.11
N SER A 94 -7.96 20.24 -1.76
CA SER A 94 -7.27 21.53 -1.65
C SER A 94 -6.22 21.55 -0.52
N ALA A 95 -6.36 20.70 0.49
CA ALA A 95 -5.40 20.57 1.58
C ALA A 95 -4.19 19.69 1.21
N ALA A 96 -4.27 18.91 0.13
CA ALA A 96 -3.21 18.00 -0.30
C ALA A 96 -2.01 18.72 -0.93
N LYS A 97 -2.26 19.80 -1.69
CA LYS A 97 -1.22 20.46 -2.49
C LYS A 97 -0.03 20.97 -1.66
N PRO A 98 -0.22 21.72 -0.55
CA PRO A 98 0.90 22.16 0.29
C PRO A 98 1.70 20.98 0.86
N ILE A 99 1.01 19.90 1.24
CA ILE A 99 1.65 18.68 1.77
C ILE A 99 2.51 18.04 0.66
N GLN A 100 1.96 17.87 -0.54
CA GLN A 100 2.68 17.30 -1.67
C GLN A 100 3.91 18.14 -2.07
N GLU A 101 3.80 19.47 -2.04
CA GLU A 101 4.93 20.37 -2.31
C GLU A 101 6.04 20.19 -1.27
N LEU A 102 5.71 20.19 0.02
CA LEU A 102 6.67 19.91 1.11
C LEU A 102 7.32 18.52 0.96
N LEU A 103 6.53 17.47 0.68
CA LEU A 103 7.01 16.10 0.49
C LEU A 103 7.84 15.91 -0.79
N SER A 104 7.80 16.88 -1.71
CA SER A 104 8.67 16.97 -2.89
C SER A 104 9.95 17.79 -2.65
N GLY A 105 10.19 18.22 -1.40
CA GLY A 105 11.36 18.99 -1.01
C GLY A 105 11.29 20.49 -1.35
N LYS A 106 10.09 21.01 -1.67
CA LYS A 106 9.89 22.44 -1.91
C LYS A 106 9.69 23.19 -0.60
N ASP A 107 10.06 24.47 -0.63
CA ASP A 107 9.66 25.44 0.37
C ASP A 107 8.17 25.79 0.14
N VAL A 108 7.39 25.78 1.22
CA VAL A 108 6.01 26.27 1.24
C VAL A 108 5.88 27.29 2.37
N ASP A 109 5.66 28.55 2.02
CA ASP A 109 5.51 29.68 2.96
C ASP A 109 6.67 29.82 3.97
N GLY A 110 7.91 29.55 3.54
CA GLY A 110 9.12 29.60 4.37
C GLY A 110 9.33 28.36 5.24
N VAL A 111 8.52 27.32 5.05
CA VAL A 111 8.63 26.03 5.75
C VAL A 111 9.37 25.03 4.87
N ILE A 112 10.35 24.36 5.47
CA ILE A 112 11.11 23.25 4.88
C ILE A 112 11.08 22.09 5.88
N LEU A 113 10.89 20.87 5.39
CA LEU A 113 10.84 19.68 6.25
C LEU A 113 12.22 19.35 6.84
N SER A 114 12.24 19.10 8.15
CA SER A 114 13.41 18.61 8.88
C SER A 114 12.98 17.52 9.88
N PRO A 115 13.32 16.23 9.64
CA PRO A 115 14.18 15.75 8.56
C PRO A 115 13.49 15.91 7.19
N PRO A 116 14.26 16.08 6.10
CA PRO A 116 13.71 15.96 4.76
C PRO A 116 13.33 14.50 4.47
N PRO A 117 12.43 14.23 3.51
CA PRO A 117 12.14 12.88 3.06
C PRO A 117 13.41 12.13 2.60
N ALA A 118 13.42 10.81 2.75
CA ALA A 118 14.52 9.98 2.25
C ALA A 118 14.46 9.82 0.72
N GLN A 119 13.25 9.85 0.16
CA GLN A 119 12.96 9.97 -1.27
C GLN A 119 13.12 11.41 -1.75
N ALA A 120 13.50 11.61 -3.00
CA ALA A 120 13.52 12.95 -3.60
C ALA A 120 12.10 13.57 -3.68
N ALA A 121 11.10 12.72 -3.88
CA ALA A 121 9.69 13.06 -3.75
C ALA A 121 8.93 11.81 -3.33
N ILE A 122 8.15 11.89 -2.26
CA ILE A 122 7.29 10.78 -1.84
C ILE A 122 6.09 10.72 -2.80
N PRO A 123 5.75 9.54 -3.35
CA PRO A 123 4.54 9.37 -4.16
C PRO A 123 3.29 9.66 -3.33
N VAL A 124 2.44 10.54 -3.84
CA VAL A 124 1.18 10.96 -3.24
C VAL A 124 0.06 10.71 -4.23
N HIS A 125 -1.02 10.10 -3.75
CA HIS A 125 -2.23 9.82 -4.51
C HIS A 125 -3.47 10.30 -3.76
N GLU A 126 -4.50 10.71 -4.48
CA GLU A 126 -5.83 10.88 -3.90
C GLU A 126 -6.50 9.50 -3.78
N SER A 127 -7.36 9.31 -2.77
CA SER A 127 -8.06 8.03 -2.58
C SER A 127 -8.92 7.61 -3.80
N SER A 128 -9.42 8.57 -4.59
CA SER A 128 -10.15 8.31 -5.83
C SER A 128 -9.28 7.85 -7.00
N GLU A 129 -7.95 7.99 -6.93
CA GLU A 129 -7.04 7.58 -8.01
C GLU A 129 -6.67 6.09 -7.95
N ILE A 130 -6.94 5.42 -6.83
CA ILE A 130 -6.57 4.01 -6.63
C ILE A 130 -7.81 3.20 -6.26
N SER A 131 -8.21 2.31 -7.16
CA SER A 131 -9.30 1.38 -6.94
C SER A 131 -9.03 0.45 -5.75
N THR A 132 -10.05 0.24 -4.92
CA THR A 132 -10.07 -0.78 -3.87
C THR A 132 -11.11 -1.84 -4.21
N VAL A 133 -10.75 -3.12 -4.14
CA VAL A 133 -11.66 -4.23 -4.41
C VAL A 133 -11.58 -5.27 -3.30
N ASN A 134 -12.72 -5.88 -2.98
CA ASN A 134 -12.78 -7.11 -2.21
C ASN A 134 -12.71 -8.28 -3.18
N LEU A 135 -11.66 -9.09 -3.09
CA LEU A 135 -11.52 -10.28 -3.93
C LEU A 135 -12.54 -11.34 -3.49
N PRO A 136 -13.29 -11.92 -4.44
CA PRO A 136 -14.10 -13.10 -4.20
C PRO A 136 -13.26 -14.26 -3.66
N SER A 137 -13.88 -15.15 -2.89
CA SER A 137 -13.22 -16.38 -2.42
C SER A 137 -12.95 -17.38 -3.54
N ASP A 138 -13.72 -17.34 -4.63
CA ASP A 138 -13.46 -18.15 -5.82
C ASP A 138 -12.27 -17.59 -6.60
N LEU A 139 -11.27 -18.43 -6.85
CA LEU A 139 -10.03 -18.02 -7.52
C LEU A 139 -10.24 -17.60 -8.98
N GLY A 140 -11.22 -18.19 -9.68
CA GLY A 140 -11.54 -17.83 -11.06
C GLY A 140 -12.22 -16.47 -11.16
N GLU A 141 -13.17 -16.19 -10.26
CA GLU A 141 -13.80 -14.88 -10.14
C GLU A 141 -12.79 -13.82 -9.72
N ALA A 142 -11.95 -14.10 -8.72
CA ALA A 142 -10.88 -13.19 -8.29
C ALA A 142 -9.88 -12.90 -9.42
N ALA A 143 -9.47 -13.92 -10.19
CA ALA A 143 -8.62 -13.74 -11.36
C ALA A 143 -9.25 -12.81 -12.39
N SER A 144 -10.56 -12.95 -12.63
CA SER A 144 -11.30 -12.11 -13.57
C SER A 144 -11.34 -10.64 -13.13
N VAL A 145 -11.48 -10.37 -11.83
CA VAL A 145 -11.39 -9.02 -11.27
C VAL A 145 -10.00 -8.41 -11.50
N ILE A 146 -8.93 -9.17 -11.23
CA ILE A 146 -7.55 -8.72 -11.46
C ILE A 146 -7.30 -8.42 -12.94
N ASP A 147 -7.77 -9.29 -13.83
CA ASP A 147 -7.64 -9.11 -15.29
C ASP A 147 -8.37 -7.85 -15.76
N GLN A 148 -9.59 -7.61 -15.28
CA GLN A 148 -10.37 -6.41 -15.62
C GLN A 148 -9.61 -5.12 -15.29
N HIS A 149 -9.04 -5.02 -14.09
CA HIS A 149 -8.28 -3.84 -13.67
C HIS A 149 -6.93 -3.70 -14.41
N ARG A 150 -6.22 -4.81 -14.64
CA ARG A 150 -5.00 -4.79 -15.46
C ARG A 150 -5.31 -4.27 -16.87
N ASP A 151 -6.34 -4.81 -17.50
CA ASP A 151 -6.67 -4.52 -18.90
C ASP A 151 -7.28 -3.12 -19.07
N ALA A 152 -7.87 -2.56 -18.01
CA ALA A 152 -8.25 -1.15 -17.93
C ALA A 152 -7.04 -0.19 -17.83
N GLY A 153 -5.84 -0.72 -17.57
CA GLY A 153 -4.60 0.06 -17.50
C GLY A 153 -4.30 0.63 -16.10
N ASP A 154 -4.91 0.09 -15.05
CA ASP A 154 -4.67 0.56 -13.68
C ASP A 154 -3.19 0.36 -13.29
N ARG A 155 -2.60 1.41 -12.70
CA ARG A 155 -1.22 1.35 -12.19
C ARG A 155 -1.14 0.57 -10.88
N PHE A 156 -2.11 0.80 -10.01
CA PHE A 156 -2.20 0.23 -8.66
C PHE A 156 -3.61 -0.33 -8.44
N LEU A 157 -3.71 -1.40 -7.67
CA LEU A 157 -4.97 -1.95 -7.20
C LEU A 157 -4.83 -2.37 -5.74
N ILE A 158 -5.72 -1.86 -4.88
CA ILE A 158 -5.79 -2.23 -3.48
C ILE A 158 -6.74 -3.41 -3.36
N VAL A 159 -6.26 -4.52 -2.81
CA VAL A 159 -7.01 -5.77 -2.69
C VAL A 159 -7.22 -6.11 -1.22
N ALA A 160 -8.49 -6.17 -0.83
CA ALA A 160 -8.91 -6.81 0.41
C ALA A 160 -9.30 -8.26 0.09
N SER A 161 -8.89 -9.22 0.92
CA SER A 161 -9.21 -10.63 0.72
C SER A 161 -9.24 -11.38 2.05
N HIS A 162 -10.04 -12.45 2.09
CA HIS A 162 -10.03 -13.42 3.17
C HIS A 162 -9.05 -14.58 2.92
N GLN A 163 -8.46 -14.65 1.72
CA GLN A 163 -7.48 -15.67 1.35
C GLN A 163 -6.13 -15.42 2.03
N PRO A 164 -5.32 -16.47 2.26
CA PRO A 164 -3.94 -16.33 2.69
C PRO A 164 -3.12 -15.45 1.74
N VAL A 165 -2.20 -14.65 2.30
CA VAL A 165 -1.36 -13.73 1.51
C VAL A 165 -0.53 -14.48 0.45
N LYS A 166 -0.06 -15.68 0.78
CA LYS A 166 0.66 -16.58 -0.14
C LYS A 166 -0.17 -16.98 -1.36
N GLU A 167 -1.48 -17.18 -1.20
CA GLU A 167 -2.41 -17.49 -2.30
C GLU A 167 -2.55 -16.30 -3.24
N ILE A 168 -2.76 -15.12 -2.67
CA ILE A 168 -2.84 -13.86 -3.43
C ILE A 168 -1.54 -13.65 -4.22
N ALA A 169 -0.39 -13.84 -3.58
CA ALA A 169 0.90 -13.67 -4.20
C ALA A 169 1.10 -14.63 -5.40
N ARG A 170 0.80 -15.92 -5.18
CA ARG A 170 1.03 -17.00 -6.14
C ARG A 170 0.15 -16.87 -7.39
N HIS A 171 -1.13 -16.57 -7.23
CA HIS A 171 -2.07 -16.55 -8.37
C HIS A 171 -2.22 -15.19 -9.03
N PHE A 172 -2.00 -14.09 -8.30
CA PHE A 172 -2.40 -12.76 -8.79
C PHE A 172 -1.25 -11.79 -9.08
N LEU A 173 -0.05 -11.94 -8.50
CA LEU A 173 1.04 -10.99 -8.77
C LEU A 173 1.50 -11.01 -10.22
N GLY A 174 1.81 -12.20 -10.75
CA GLY A 174 2.20 -12.34 -12.15
C GLY A 174 1.07 -11.94 -13.10
N ARG A 175 -0.17 -12.32 -12.76
CA ARG A 175 -1.38 -11.95 -13.50
C ARG A 175 -1.61 -10.44 -13.55
N ALA A 176 -1.37 -9.72 -12.46
CA ALA A 176 -1.51 -8.26 -12.43
C ALA A 176 -0.47 -7.54 -13.30
N VAL A 177 0.66 -8.18 -13.59
CA VAL A 177 1.75 -7.60 -14.40
C VAL A 177 1.62 -7.97 -15.88
N SER A 178 1.14 -9.17 -16.21
CA SER A 178 1.10 -9.70 -17.58
C SER A 178 -0.20 -10.43 -17.88
N ALA A 179 -0.72 -10.24 -19.09
CA ALA A 179 -1.84 -11.02 -19.63
C ALA A 179 -1.45 -12.48 -19.94
N ASP A 180 -0.17 -12.74 -20.16
CA ASP A 180 0.37 -14.07 -20.47
C ASP A 180 0.77 -14.87 -19.22
N PHE A 181 0.18 -14.56 -18.06
CA PHE A 181 0.51 -15.24 -16.82
C PHE A 181 0.15 -16.75 -16.91
N PRO A 182 1.13 -17.66 -16.74
CA PRO A 182 0.88 -19.09 -16.90
C PRO A 182 0.23 -19.65 -15.64
N GLN A 183 -1.10 -19.59 -15.57
CA GLN A 183 -1.88 -20.08 -14.42
C GLN A 183 -1.48 -21.49 -13.97
N MET A 184 -1.18 -22.38 -14.92
CA MET A 184 -0.73 -23.75 -14.66
C MET A 184 0.51 -23.83 -13.75
N VAL A 185 1.40 -22.82 -13.75
CA VAL A 185 2.57 -22.77 -12.86
C VAL A 185 2.13 -22.49 -11.41
N ALA A 186 1.17 -21.60 -11.22
CA ALA A 186 0.59 -21.32 -9.91
C ALA A 186 -0.14 -22.57 -9.36
N ASP A 187 -0.97 -23.20 -10.19
CA ASP A 187 -1.71 -24.40 -9.80
C ASP A 187 -0.77 -25.58 -9.46
N MET A 188 0.35 -25.71 -10.19
CA MET A 188 1.38 -26.71 -9.88
C MET A 188 2.10 -26.40 -8.56
N ALA A 189 2.35 -25.12 -8.27
CA ALA A 189 2.96 -24.71 -7.00
C ALA A 189 2.08 -25.07 -5.79
N ASP A 190 0.75 -25.05 -5.92
CA ASP A 190 -0.16 -25.52 -4.87
C ASP A 190 -0.06 -27.02 -4.61
N GLN A 191 0.23 -27.81 -5.64
CA GLN A 191 0.42 -29.25 -5.50
C GLN A 191 1.73 -29.60 -4.78
N ILE A 192 2.77 -28.80 -5.00
CA ILE A 192 4.12 -29.03 -4.46
C ILE A 192 4.27 -28.44 -3.05
N ASP A 193 3.71 -27.25 -2.83
CA ASP A 193 3.80 -26.49 -1.59
C ASP A 193 2.40 -25.95 -1.23
N PRO A 194 1.55 -26.82 -0.64
CA PRO A 194 0.16 -26.48 -0.31
C PRO A 194 0.07 -25.31 0.64
N ILE A 195 -0.90 -24.42 0.40
CA ILE A 195 -1.08 -23.17 1.16
C ILE A 195 -1.70 -23.43 2.53
N ASN A 196 -2.47 -24.52 2.68
CA ASN A 196 -3.14 -24.90 3.92
C ASN A 196 -2.47 -26.13 4.54
N GLN A 197 -1.48 -25.91 5.40
CA GLN A 197 -1.03 -26.86 6.43
C GLN A 197 -0.92 -26.17 7.78
#